data_AF-A0A419QIR9-F1
#
_entry.id   AF-A0A419QIR9-F1
#
_cell.length_a   1.000
_cell.length_b   1.000
_cell.length_c   1.000
_cell.angle_alpha   90.00
_cell.angle_beta   90.00
_cell.angle_gamma   90.00
#
_symmetry.space_group_name_H-M   'P 1'
#
loop_
_entity.id
_entity.type
_entity.pdbx_description
1 polymer ?
#
loop_
_entity_poly.entity_id
_entity_poly.type
_entity_poly.pdbx_seq_one_letter_code
_entity_poly.pdbx_strand_id
1 'polypeptide(L)'
;MSIEEYKRKKFKTFTTSEGLKVTVKVLTSPLPFVKLLKKHGLEKPEKLSPEELLEKSEAFQKELFEKYMVSPKIGEEIDFEDIFDVDRAEIQNAICEKLQWFRLPSQPTIQKPNIGNSHSR
;
A
#
# COMPACT_ATOMS: atom_id res chain seq x y z
N MET A 1 -20.40 5.63 19.01
CA MET A 1 -19.16 4.98 18.52
C MET A 1 -18.17 4.94 19.66
N SER A 2 -17.89 3.76 20.21
CA SER A 2 -16.91 3.64 21.30
C SER A 2 -15.47 3.74 20.78
N ILE A 3 -14.51 4.03 21.65
CA ILE A 3 -13.08 4.02 21.30
C ILE A 3 -12.66 2.64 20.80
N GLU A 4 -13.24 1.55 21.33
CA GLU A 4 -12.96 0.19 20.88
C GLU A 4 -13.49 -0.08 19.48
N GLU A 5 -14.69 0.42 19.16
CA GLU A 5 -15.25 0.35 17.80
C GLU A 5 -14.42 1.17 16.80
N TYR A 6 -13.94 2.34 17.22
CA TYR A 6 -13.05 3.18 16.41
C TYR A 6 -11.69 2.52 16.17
N LYS A 7 -11.13 1.82 17.17
CA LYS A 7 -9.89 1.06 17.06
C LYS A 7 -10.06 -0.18 16.17
N ARG A 8 -11.16 -0.92 16.30
CA ARG A 8 -11.45 -2.12 15.49
C ARG A 8 -11.47 -1.83 13.99
N LYS A 9 -11.98 -0.67 13.56
CA LYS A 9 -11.97 -0.27 12.14
C LYS A 9 -10.57 -0.09 11.54
N LYS A 10 -9.52 -0.01 12.37
CA LYS A 10 -8.13 0.15 11.91
C LYS A 10 -7.41 -1.17 11.68
N PHE A 11 -7.97 -2.30 12.12
CA PHE A 11 -7.31 -3.60 12.03
C PHE A 11 -8.13 -4.55 11.16
N LYS A 12 -7.43 -5.37 10.38
CA LYS A 12 -8.01 -6.41 9.53
C LYS A 12 -7.30 -7.72 9.82
N THR A 13 -8.07 -8.74 10.17
CA THR A 13 -7.57 -10.11 10.34
C THR A 13 -8.07 -10.95 9.18
N PHE A 14 -7.18 -11.72 8.57
CA PHE A 14 -7.49 -12.63 7.46
C PHE A 14 -6.47 -13.78 7.45
N THR A 15 -6.71 -14.77 6.62
CA THR A 15 -5.76 -15.85 6.35
C THR A 15 -5.33 -15.73 4.90
N THR A 16 -4.03 -15.79 4.64
CA THR A 16 -3.45 -15.75 3.29
C THR A 16 -3.76 -17.04 2.52
N SER A 17 -3.49 -17.06 1.21
CA SER A 17 -3.67 -18.26 0.39
C SER A 17 -2.83 -19.45 0.85
N GLU A 18 -1.61 -19.21 1.36
CA GLU A 18 -0.74 -20.28 1.90
C GLU A 18 -1.05 -20.64 3.38
N GLY A 19 -2.12 -20.08 3.94
CA GLY A 19 -2.63 -20.48 5.27
C GLY A 19 -2.08 -19.67 6.44
N LEU A 20 -1.30 -18.62 6.20
CA LEU A 20 -0.80 -17.74 7.26
C LEU A 20 -1.93 -16.85 7.78
N LYS A 21 -2.25 -16.96 9.07
CA LYS A 21 -3.22 -16.07 9.71
C LYS A 21 -2.56 -14.76 10.11
N VAL A 22 -3.02 -13.65 9.55
CA VAL A 22 -2.41 -12.33 9.72
C VAL A 22 -3.43 -11.32 10.24
N THR A 23 -3.00 -10.49 11.18
CA THR A 23 -3.68 -9.26 11.59
C THR A 23 -2.83 -8.06 11.19
N VAL A 24 -3.38 -7.20 10.35
CA VAL A 24 -2.73 -5.96 9.91
C VAL A 24 -3.47 -4.71 10.36
N LYS A 25 -2.75 -3.61 10.48
CA LYS A 25 -3.29 -2.27 10.60
C LYS A 25 -3.44 -1.67 9.21
N VAL A 26 -4.67 -1.33 8.85
CA VAL A 26 -4.99 -0.75 7.54
C VAL A 26 -4.61 0.73 7.50
N LEU A 27 -3.91 1.14 6.46
CA LEU A 27 -3.56 2.53 6.20
C LEU A 27 -4.79 3.32 5.76
N THR A 28 -5.16 4.31 6.56
CA THR A 28 -6.28 5.23 6.25
C THR A 28 -5.82 6.55 5.63
N SER A 29 -4.51 6.77 5.53
CA SER A 29 -3.89 7.97 4.94
C SER A 29 -2.71 7.53 4.06
N PRO A 30 -2.50 8.16 2.89
CA PRO A 30 -1.36 7.84 2.03
C PRO A 30 -0.04 8.41 2.57
N LEU A 31 -0.08 9.40 3.48
CA LEU A 31 1.13 10.09 3.92
C LEU A 31 2.19 9.15 4.54
N PRO A 32 1.85 8.21 5.44
CA PRO A 32 2.84 7.28 5.98
C PRO A 32 3.45 6.38 4.90
N PHE A 33 2.65 5.96 3.91
CA PHE A 33 3.12 5.15 2.79
C PHE A 33 4.10 5.91 1.91
N VAL A 34 3.76 7.14 1.51
CA VAL A 34 4.63 8.01 0.71
C VAL A 34 5.92 8.36 1.45
N LYS A 35 5.85 8.62 2.76
CA LYS A 35 7.04 8.83 3.59
C LYS A 35 7.96 7.61 3.58
N LEU A 36 7.39 6.41 3.64
CA LEU A 36 8.15 5.17 3.60
C LEU A 36 8.78 4.97 2.21
N LEU A 37 8.03 5.15 1.13
CA LEU A 37 8.57 5.11 -0.24
C LEU A 37 9.76 6.05 -0.42
N LYS A 38 9.63 7.29 0.05
CA LYS A 38 10.72 8.28 0.00
C LYS A 38 11.93 7.84 0.83
N LYS A 39 11.71 7.27 2.03
CA LYS A 39 12.79 6.77 2.90
C LYS A 39 13.66 5.73 2.19
N HIS A 40 13.05 4.84 1.42
CA HIS A 40 13.75 3.78 0.68
C HIS A 40 14.16 4.20 -0.75
N GLY A 41 13.96 5.46 -1.14
CA GLY A 41 14.35 5.95 -2.47
C GLY A 41 13.51 5.41 -3.63
N LEU A 42 12.28 4.95 -3.37
CA LEU A 42 11.37 4.35 -4.36
C LEU A 42 10.44 5.39 -5.03
N GLU A 43 10.79 6.67 -4.97
CA GLU A 43 9.99 7.76 -5.55
C GLU A 43 10.11 7.83 -7.09
N LYS A 44 11.19 7.28 -7.64
CA LYS A 44 11.49 7.22 -9.09
C LYS A 44 12.08 5.85 -9.45
N PRO A 45 11.29 4.76 -9.34
CA PRO A 45 11.78 3.40 -9.53
C PRO A 45 12.38 3.17 -10.93
N GLU A 46 11.94 3.93 -11.93
CA GLU A 46 12.45 3.87 -13.31
C GLU A 46 13.92 4.30 -13.47
N LYS A 47 14.50 4.94 -12.45
CA LYS A 47 15.89 5.39 -12.44
C LYS A 47 16.84 4.44 -11.72
N LEU A 48 16.31 3.40 -11.10
CA LEU A 48 17.09 2.42 -10.35
C LEU A 48 17.50 1.28 -11.27
N SER A 49 18.69 0.71 -11.02
CA SER A 49 19.04 -0.59 -11.61
C SER A 49 18.09 -1.68 -11.08
N PRO A 50 17.92 -2.80 -11.81
CA PRO A 50 17.10 -3.91 -11.34
C PRO A 50 17.49 -4.42 -9.94
N GLU A 51 18.80 -4.49 -9.66
CA GLU A 51 19.33 -4.94 -8.38
C GLU A 51 18.99 -3.97 -7.25
N GLU A 52 19.20 -2.66 -7.47
CA GLU A 52 18.83 -1.63 -6.49
C GLU A 52 17.32 -1.57 -6.26
N LEU A 53 16.52 -1.76 -7.31
CA LEU A 53 15.07 -1.75 -7.22
C LEU A 53 14.58 -2.91 -6.34
N LEU A 54 15.15 -4.11 -6.53
CA LEU A 54 14.85 -5.29 -5.73
C LEU A 54 15.19 -5.03 -4.26
N GLU A 55 16.44 -4.68 -3.95
CA GLU A 55 16.91 -4.47 -2.58
C GLU A 55 16.08 -3.40 -1.84
N LYS A 56 15.82 -2.26 -2.50
CA LYS A 56 15.02 -1.17 -1.92
C LYS A 56 13.55 -1.57 -1.73
N SER A 57 13.00 -2.38 -2.64
CA SER A 57 11.61 -2.86 -2.55
C SER A 57 11.42 -3.84 -1.41
N GLU A 58 12.36 -4.78 -1.23
CA GLU A 58 12.35 -5.72 -0.11
C GLU A 58 12.51 -4.99 1.23
N ALA A 59 13.47 -4.08 1.35
CA ALA A 59 13.66 -3.27 2.54
C ALA A 59 12.42 -2.43 2.88
N PHE A 60 11.77 -1.85 1.86
CA PHE A 60 10.50 -1.14 2.01
C PHE A 60 9.39 -2.05 2.53
N GLN A 61 9.24 -3.24 1.95
CA GLN A 61 8.18 -4.17 2.30
C GLN A 61 8.37 -4.71 3.72
N LYS A 62 9.60 -5.04 4.10
CA LYS A 62 9.97 -5.44 5.46
C LYS A 62 9.60 -4.37 6.49
N GLU A 63 10.02 -3.12 6.28
CA GLU A 63 9.69 -2.02 7.20
C GLU A 63 8.18 -1.72 7.23
N LEU A 64 7.48 -1.90 6.09
CA LEU A 64 6.02 -1.81 6.06
C LEU A 64 5.40 -2.88 6.96
N PHE A 65 5.90 -4.11 6.93
CA PHE A 65 5.32 -5.21 7.72
C PHE A 65 5.65 -5.06 9.20
N GLU A 66 6.87 -4.68 9.56
CA GLU A 66 7.25 -4.37 10.95
C GLU A 66 6.34 -3.30 11.58
N LYS A 67 5.88 -2.33 10.78
CA LYS A 67 5.03 -1.23 11.26
C LYS A 67 3.54 -1.53 11.28
N TYR A 68 3.06 -2.36 10.36
CA TYR A 68 1.64 -2.52 10.08
C TYR A 68 1.13 -3.96 10.24
N MET A 69 2.00 -4.95 10.36
CA MET A 69 1.61 -6.31 10.75
C MET A 69 1.65 -6.41 12.28
N VAL A 70 0.49 -6.68 12.86
CA VAL A 70 0.31 -6.76 14.32
C VAL A 70 0.55 -8.17 14.83
N SER A 71 0.18 -9.17 14.02
CA SER A 71 0.41 -10.58 14.29
C SER A 71 0.41 -11.37 12.97
N PRO A 72 1.32 -12.33 12.78
CA PRO A 72 2.52 -12.52 13.59
C PRO A 72 3.45 -11.28 13.52
N LYS A 73 4.28 -11.06 14.53
CA LYS A 73 5.27 -9.98 14.52
C LYS A 73 6.53 -10.40 13.79
N ILE A 74 6.96 -9.58 12.84
CA ILE A 74 8.23 -9.77 12.12
C ILE A 74 9.41 -9.72 13.11
N GLY A 75 10.31 -10.70 13.02
CA GLY A 75 11.53 -10.81 13.84
C GLY A 75 11.31 -11.28 15.29
N GLU A 76 10.06 -11.39 15.74
CA GLU A 76 9.71 -11.99 17.05
C GLU A 76 9.02 -13.35 16.86
N GLU A 77 8.03 -13.44 15.97
CA GLU A 77 7.20 -14.63 15.75
C GLU A 77 7.45 -15.29 14.39
N ILE A 78 7.88 -14.51 13.39
CA ILE A 78 8.19 -14.98 12.04
C ILE A 78 9.28 -14.11 11.43
N ASP A 79 10.21 -14.70 10.69
CA ASP A 79 11.15 -13.92 9.89
C ASP A 79 10.51 -13.47 8.58
N PHE A 80 10.89 -12.29 8.11
CA PHE A 80 10.34 -11.74 6.86
C PHE A 80 10.60 -12.70 5.67
N GLU A 81 11.75 -13.37 5.69
CA GLU A 81 12.24 -14.32 4.67
C GLU A 81 11.48 -15.65 4.65
N ASP A 82 10.74 -15.97 5.71
CA ASP A 82 9.92 -17.18 5.79
C ASP A 82 8.51 -16.98 5.20
N ILE A 83 8.13 -15.74 4.88
CA ILE A 83 6.83 -15.42 4.29
C ILE A 83 6.92 -15.58 2.77
N PHE A 84 6.09 -16.43 2.18
CA PHE A 84 6.02 -16.59 0.72
C PHE A 84 5.69 -15.28 0.00
N ASP A 85 6.26 -15.06 -1.19
CA ASP A 85 6.04 -13.82 -1.95
C ASP A 85 4.57 -13.53 -2.27
N VAL A 86 3.78 -14.59 -2.51
CA VAL A 86 2.33 -14.49 -2.73
C VAL A 86 1.62 -13.93 -1.49
N ASP A 87 1.98 -14.41 -0.30
CA ASP A 87 1.45 -13.95 0.98
C ASP A 87 1.89 -12.51 1.26
N ARG A 88 3.15 -12.16 0.96
CA ARG A 88 3.65 -10.78 1.08
C ARG A 88 2.80 -9.81 0.24
N ALA A 89 2.48 -10.18 -1.00
CA ALA A 89 1.61 -9.37 -1.85
C ALA A 89 0.20 -9.19 -1.26
N GLU A 90 -0.40 -10.26 -0.73
CA GLU A 90 -1.71 -10.21 -0.07
C GLU A 90 -1.70 -9.31 1.18
N ILE A 91 -0.69 -9.46 2.04
CA ILE A 91 -0.52 -8.66 3.26
C ILE A 91 -0.37 -7.18 2.93
N GLN A 92 0.49 -6.84 1.96
CA GLN A 92 0.64 -5.47 1.51
C GLN A 92 -0.67 -4.89 0.96
N ASN A 93 -1.42 -5.68 0.20
CA ASN A 93 -2.72 -5.26 -0.32
C ASN A 93 -3.75 -5.04 0.79
N ALA A 94 -3.75 -5.88 1.83
CA ALA A 94 -4.60 -5.71 3.00
C ALA A 94 -4.23 -4.44 3.78
N ILE A 95 -2.94 -4.15 3.98
CA ILE A 95 -2.45 -2.92 4.61
C ILE A 95 -2.90 -1.69 3.80
N CYS A 96 -2.79 -1.76 2.48
CA CYS A 96 -3.05 -0.62 1.58
C CYS A 96 -4.49 -0.56 1.05
N GLU A 97 -5.43 -1.38 1.54
CA GLU A 97 -6.77 -1.53 0.95
C GLU A 97 -7.51 -0.20 0.82
N LYS A 98 -7.43 0.68 1.82
CA LYS A 98 -8.10 2.01 1.78
C LYS A 98 -7.33 3.06 0.97
N LEU A 99 -6.18 2.71 0.39
CA LEU A 99 -5.38 3.56 -0.48
C LEU A 99 -5.57 3.22 -1.97
N GLN A 100 -6.52 2.36 -2.34
CA GLN A 100 -6.76 2.00 -3.74
C GLN A 100 -7.00 3.19 -4.67
N TRP A 101 -7.63 4.26 -4.19
CA TRP A 101 -7.83 5.51 -4.94
C TRP A 101 -6.52 6.24 -5.29
N PHE A 102 -5.44 6.02 -4.51
CA PHE A 102 -4.10 6.53 -4.80
C PHE A 102 -3.39 5.74 -5.91
N ARG A 103 -3.86 4.51 -6.19
CA ARG A 103 -3.31 3.65 -7.25
C ARG A 103 -3.92 3.91 -8.62
N LEU A 104 -5.03 4.67 -8.68
CA LEU A 104 -5.65 5.00 -9.96
C LEU A 104 -4.78 6.06 -10.66
N PRO A 105 -4.40 5.88 -11.93
CA PRO A 105 -3.90 7.00 -12.71
C PRO A 105 -4.97 8.08 -12.65
N SER A 106 -4.57 9.30 -12.30
CA SER A 106 -5.42 10.48 -12.46
C SER A 106 -5.98 10.43 -13.87
N GLN A 107 -7.28 10.17 -14.01
CA GLN A 107 -7.92 10.18 -15.32
C GLN A 107 -7.53 11.51 -15.99
N PRO A 108 -7.05 11.50 -17.24
CA PRO A 108 -6.84 12.75 -17.96
C PRO A 108 -8.19 13.46 -17.98
N THR A 109 -8.27 14.57 -17.23
CA THR A 109 -9.46 15.42 -17.22
C THR A 109 -9.44 16.15 -18.55
N ILE A 110 -10.00 15.53 -19.59
CA ILE A 110 -10.30 16.24 -20.83
C ILE A 110 -11.51 17.12 -20.52
N GLN A 111 -11.24 18.31 -19.98
CA GLN A 111 -12.15 19.44 -20.15
C GLN A 111 -11.59 20.28 -21.29
N LYS A 112 -12.35 20.43 -22.37
CA LYS A 112 -12.72 21.77 -22.82
C LYS A 112 -14.12 21.77 -23.46
N PRO A 113 -14.87 22.85 -23.26
CA PRO A 113 -16.28 22.98 -23.62
C PRO A 113 -16.40 23.38 -25.09
N ASN A 114 -17.40 22.85 -25.81
CA ASN A 114 -17.78 23.43 -27.10
C ASN A 114 -18.88 24.46 -26.86
N ILE A 115 -18.49 25.64 -26.37
CA ILE A 115 -19.30 26.85 -26.52
C ILE A 115 -18.87 27.45 -27.87
N GLY A 116 -19.73 27.28 -28.86
CA GLY A 116 -19.63 27.89 -30.18
C GLY A 116 -21.03 28.23 -30.67
N ASN A 117 -21.64 29.24 -30.04
CA ASN A 117 -22.84 29.91 -30.52
C ASN A 117 -22.40 31.00 -31.50
N SER A 118 -22.84 30.99 -32.76
CA SER A 118 -22.95 32.19 -33.60
C SER A 118 -23.56 31.88 -34.98
N HIS A 119 -24.71 32.49 -35.25
CA HIS A 119 -25.35 32.68 -36.55
C HIS A 119 -24.42 33.14 -37.68
N SER A 120 -24.78 32.74 -38.91
CA SER A 120 -24.71 33.43 -40.22
C SER A 120 -24.73 32.33 -41.29
N ARG A 121 -25.58 32.25 -42.30
CA ARG A 121 -26.57 33.12 -42.95
C ARG A 121 -27.62 32.21 -43.59
#